data_AF-A0A7S2JEU7-F1
#
_entry.id   AF-A0A7S2JEU7-F1
#
_cell.length_a   1.000
_cell.length_b   1.000
_cell.length_c   1.000
_cell.angle_alpha   90.00
_cell.angle_beta   90.00
_cell.angle_gamma   90.00
#
_symmetry.space_group_name_H-M   'P 1'
#
loop_
_entity.id
_entity.type
_entity.pdbx_description
1 polymer ?
#
loop_
_entity_poly.entity_id
_entity_poly.type
_entity_poly.pdbx_seq_one_letter_code
_entity_poly.pdbx_strand_id
1 'polypeptide(L)'
;PYHNRVHAASVLHATHALLEQTDLAEAAAAALCWEGTETGRCAQIVRLASLLAAAAHDFEHRGLTNDYLVRTCDSRAICYNDQHVNENHHVAAAFAVLQRPGCDFLAGLP
;
A
#
# COMPACT_ATOMS: atom_id res chain seq x y z
N PRO A 1 21.09 -1.82 2.62
CA PRO A 1 20.00 -1.87 1.60
C PRO A 1 18.97 -0.75 1.85
N TYR A 2 18.50 -0.03 0.81
CA TYR A 2 17.61 1.13 0.95
C TYR A 2 16.15 0.74 1.26
N HIS A 3 15.55 -0.12 0.45
CA HIS A 3 14.17 -0.62 0.61
C HIS A 3 14.06 -1.51 1.86
N ASN A 4 13.81 -0.87 3.01
CA ASN A 4 13.76 -1.50 4.32
C ASN A 4 12.72 -0.78 5.20
N ARG A 5 12.52 -1.25 6.43
CA ARG A 5 11.53 -0.68 7.37
C ARG A 5 11.70 0.82 7.69
N VAL A 6 12.92 1.36 7.63
CA VAL A 6 13.19 2.79 7.85
C VAL A 6 12.66 3.60 6.67
N HIS A 7 12.87 3.13 5.44
CA HIS A 7 12.29 3.75 4.24
C HIS A 7 10.76 3.69 4.28
N ALA A 8 10.17 2.54 4.62
CA ALA A 8 8.73 2.41 4.79
C ALA A 8 8.18 3.38 5.86
N ALA A 9 8.87 3.52 7.00
CA ALA A 9 8.49 4.46 8.05
C ALA A 9 8.61 5.93 7.60
N SER A 10 9.64 6.28 6.82
CA SER A 10 9.78 7.65 6.30
C SER A 10 8.69 7.99 5.28
N VAL A 11 8.34 7.05 4.38
CA VAL A 11 7.26 7.26 3.41
C VAL A 11 5.93 7.36 4.14
N LEU A 12 5.63 6.47 5.10
CA LEU A 12 4.44 6.54 5.94
C LEU A 12 4.30 7.90 6.64
N HIS A 13 5.39 8.39 7.26
CA HIS A 13 5.37 9.66 7.97
C HIS A 13 5.17 10.85 7.02
N ALA A 14 5.81 10.84 5.85
CA ALA A 14 5.61 11.87 4.84
C ALA A 14 4.18 11.86 4.29
N THR A 15 3.62 10.68 3.99
CA THR A 15 2.22 10.52 3.57
C THR A 15 1.27 11.05 4.64
N HIS A 16 1.50 10.72 5.91
CA HIS A 16 0.71 11.27 7.01
C HIS A 16 0.79 12.81 7.07
N ALA A 17 1.99 13.37 7.00
CA ALA A 17 2.17 14.82 7.00
C ALA A 17 1.43 15.50 5.85
N LEU A 18 1.46 14.92 4.64
CA LEU A 18 0.71 15.44 3.50
C LEU A 18 -0.81 15.38 3.74
N LEU A 19 -1.33 14.27 4.27
CA LEU A 19 -2.77 14.09 4.53
C LEU A 19 -3.30 14.99 5.65
N GLU A 20 -2.46 15.41 6.60
CA GLU A 20 -2.86 16.29 7.71
C GLU A 20 -2.63 17.77 7.42
N GLN A 21 -1.61 18.10 6.61
CA GLN A 21 -1.26 19.49 6.30
C GLN A 21 -1.97 20.02 5.04
N THR A 22 -2.68 19.14 4.32
CA THR A 22 -3.42 19.49 3.11
C THR A 22 -4.77 18.79 3.08
N ASP A 23 -5.69 19.28 2.27
CA ASP A 23 -7.00 18.65 2.06
C ASP A 23 -6.93 17.47 1.07
N LEU A 24 -5.78 16.79 0.95
CA LEU A 24 -5.59 15.72 -0.02
C LEU A 24 -6.52 14.53 0.22
N ALA A 25 -6.79 14.19 1.49
CA ALA A 25 -7.71 13.11 1.84
C ALA A 25 -9.15 13.47 1.44
N GLU A 26 -9.58 14.70 1.67
CA GLU A 26 -10.89 15.24 1.32
C GLU A 26 -11.04 15.31 -0.20
N ALA A 27 -10.02 15.80 -0.91
CA ALA A 27 -10.01 15.87 -2.36
C ALA A 27 -10.07 14.47 -2.99
N ALA A 28 -9.29 13.52 -2.49
CA ALA A 28 -9.33 12.14 -2.93
C ALA A 28 -10.67 11.47 -2.58
N ALA A 29 -11.23 11.72 -1.40
CA ALA A 29 -12.56 11.24 -1.02
C ALA A 29 -13.65 11.77 -1.96
N ALA A 30 -13.61 13.06 -2.31
CA ALA A 30 -14.55 13.64 -3.26
C ALA A 30 -14.43 13.02 -4.67
N ALA A 31 -13.23 12.61 -5.08
CA ALA A 31 -13.00 11.95 -6.37
C ALA A 31 -13.42 10.45 -6.37
N LEU A 32 -13.33 9.78 -5.22
CA LEU A 32 -13.58 8.34 -5.09
C LEU A 32 -15.02 8.00 -4.66
N CYS A 33 -15.69 8.91 -3.96
CA CYS A 33 -17.02 8.66 -3.42
C CYS A 33 -18.13 9.07 -4.39
N TRP A 34 -19.15 8.20 -4.49
CA TRP A 34 -20.34 8.42 -5.30
C TRP A 34 -21.33 9.34 -4.56
N GLU A 35 -22.29 9.88 -5.31
CA GLU A 35 -23.37 10.72 -4.79
C GLU A 35 -24.14 9.98 -3.67
N GLY A 36 -24.25 10.60 -2.49
CA GLY A 36 -24.89 10.00 -1.31
C GLY A 36 -23.94 9.34 -0.30
N THR A 37 -22.63 9.32 -0.55
CA THR A 37 -21.65 8.84 0.44
C THR A 37 -21.34 9.92 1.47
N GLU A 38 -21.25 9.57 2.75
CA GLU A 38 -20.79 10.49 3.79
C GLU A 38 -19.31 10.85 3.57
N THR A 39 -19.05 12.05 3.03
CA THR A 39 -17.69 12.51 2.66
C THR A 39 -16.70 12.39 3.81
N GLY A 40 -17.13 12.67 5.04
CA GLY A 40 -16.27 12.55 6.24
C GLY A 40 -15.80 11.11 6.50
N ARG A 41 -16.69 10.12 6.40
CA ARG A 41 -16.34 8.70 6.53
C ARG A 41 -15.45 8.24 5.37
N CYS A 42 -15.75 8.69 4.16
CA CYS A 42 -14.95 8.41 2.98
C CYS A 42 -13.50 8.89 3.15
N ALA A 43 -13.31 10.14 3.62
CA ALA A 43 -11.99 10.70 3.88
C ALA A 43 -11.21 9.93 4.96
N GLN A 44 -11.89 9.40 5.99
CA GLN A 44 -11.24 8.54 6.99
C GLN A 44 -10.76 7.21 6.39
N ILE A 45 -11.56 6.57 5.53
CA ILE A 45 -11.15 5.36 4.81
C ILE A 45 -9.98 5.65 3.86
N VAL A 46 -10.03 6.77 3.14
CA VAL A 46 -8.92 7.21 2.28
C VAL A 46 -7.64 7.40 3.08
N ARG A 47 -7.69 8.08 4.24
CA ARG A 47 -6.52 8.23 5.13
C ARG A 47 -5.96 6.86 5.54
N LEU A 48 -6.81 5.96 6.04
CA LEU A 48 -6.40 4.62 6.44
C LEU A 48 -5.76 3.86 5.26
N ALA A 49 -6.39 3.87 4.09
CA ALA A 49 -5.91 3.20 2.89
C ALA A 49 -4.57 3.77 2.42
N SER A 50 -4.40 5.09 2.41
CA SER A 50 -3.15 5.76 2.04
C SER A 50 -2.01 5.42 3.01
N LEU A 51 -2.27 5.43 4.31
CA LEU A 51 -1.27 5.06 5.32
C LEU A 51 -0.92 3.57 5.24
N LEU A 52 -1.90 2.69 5.05
CA LEU A 52 -1.65 1.26 4.86
C LEU A 52 -0.84 0.99 3.59
N ALA A 53 -1.18 1.65 2.48
CA ALA A 53 -0.42 1.56 1.23
C ALA A 53 1.02 2.02 1.43
N ALA A 54 1.24 3.17 2.07
CA ALA A 54 2.59 3.68 2.36
C ALA A 54 3.40 2.72 3.24
N ALA A 55 2.79 2.12 4.26
CA ALA A 55 3.45 1.13 5.12
C ALA A 55 3.81 -0.17 4.37
N ALA A 56 2.98 -0.59 3.42
CA ALA A 56 3.13 -1.86 2.70
C ALA A 56 3.92 -1.74 1.38
N HIS A 57 4.15 -0.53 0.86
CA HIS A 57 4.55 -0.34 -0.55
C HIS A 57 5.85 -1.03 -0.99
N ASP A 58 6.75 -1.34 -0.06
CA ASP A 58 8.03 -2.04 -0.30
C ASP A 58 8.19 -3.32 0.56
N PHE A 59 7.06 -3.90 1.03
CA PHE A 59 7.10 -5.05 1.93
C PHE A 59 7.76 -6.27 1.29
N GLU A 60 8.75 -6.88 1.96
CA GLU A 60 9.59 -7.96 1.42
C GLU A 60 10.37 -7.63 0.14
N HIS A 61 10.70 -6.36 -0.09
CA HIS A 61 11.59 -5.96 -1.17
C HIS A 61 13.00 -6.58 -1.00
N ARG A 62 13.48 -7.30 -2.01
CA ARG A 62 14.76 -8.05 -1.97
C ARG A 62 15.99 -7.23 -2.35
N GLY A 63 15.79 -5.97 -2.73
CA GLY A 63 16.84 -5.08 -3.22
C GLY A 63 17.17 -5.29 -4.70
N LEU A 64 16.31 -6.00 -5.43
CA LEU A 64 16.43 -6.29 -6.85
C LEU A 64 15.35 -5.53 -7.61
N THR A 65 15.67 -5.03 -8.80
CA THR A 65 14.73 -4.32 -9.66
C THR A 65 13.81 -5.30 -10.39
N ASN A 66 12.64 -4.83 -10.84
CA ASN A 66 11.73 -5.64 -11.67
C ASN A 66 12.44 -6.20 -12.92
N ASP A 67 13.25 -5.38 -13.61
CA ASP A 67 14.03 -5.79 -14.78
C ASP A 67 15.01 -6.94 -14.46
N TYR A 68 15.67 -6.91 -13.30
CA TYR A 68 16.53 -8.00 -12.86
C TYR A 68 15.72 -9.29 -12.63
N LEU A 69 14.58 -9.21 -11.94
CA LEU A 69 13.73 -10.36 -11.64
C LEU A 69 13.20 -11.01 -12.94
N VAL A 70 12.78 -10.19 -13.91
CA VAL A 70 12.31 -10.66 -15.22
C VAL A 70 13.44 -11.33 -16.00
N ARG A 71 14.60 -10.67 -16.13
CA ARG A 71 15.75 -11.22 -16.88
C ARG A 71 16.35 -12.49 -16.28
N THR A 72 16.18 -12.69 -14.98
CA THR A 72 16.67 -13.88 -14.28
C THR A 72 15.61 -14.98 -14.15
N CYS A 73 14.42 -14.80 -14.76
CA CYS A 73 13.29 -15.71 -14.65
C CYS A 73 12.95 -16.04 -13.19
N ASP A 74 12.99 -15.04 -12.30
CA ASP A 74 12.64 -15.22 -10.90
C ASP A 74 11.18 -15.70 -10.78
N SER A 75 10.92 -16.58 -9.82
CA SER A 75 9.58 -17.11 -9.55
C SER A 75 8.49 -16.03 -9.39
N ARG A 76 8.82 -14.86 -8.82
CA ARG A 76 7.88 -13.73 -8.69
C ARG A 76 7.57 -13.12 -10.06
N ALA A 77 8.55 -13.02 -10.95
CA ALA A 77 8.35 -12.49 -12.29
C ALA A 77 7.41 -13.41 -13.10
N ILE A 78 7.60 -14.72 -12.99
CA ILE A 78 6.70 -15.72 -13.58
C ILE A 78 5.29 -15.60 -12.99
N CYS A 79 5.17 -15.49 -11.66
CA CYS A 79 3.87 -15.39 -10.97
C CYS A 79 3.07 -14.15 -11.38
N TYR A 80 3.75 -13.02 -11.59
CA TYR A 80 3.12 -11.74 -11.94
C TYR A 80 3.22 -11.38 -13.43
N ASN A 81 3.54 -12.36 -14.29
CA ASN A 81 3.62 -12.19 -15.75
C ASN A 81 4.49 -10.99 -16.17
N ASP A 82 5.63 -10.81 -15.50
CA ASP A 82 6.59 -9.72 -15.71
C ASP A 82 6.05 -8.29 -15.50
N GLN A 83 4.79 -8.14 -15.06
CA GLN A 83 4.15 -6.85 -14.84
C GLN A 83 4.27 -6.45 -13.37
N HIS A 84 4.89 -5.30 -13.11
CA HIS A 84 4.95 -4.69 -11.76
C HIS A 84 5.29 -5.72 -10.67
N VAL A 85 6.33 -6.52 -10.90
CA VAL A 85 6.63 -7.76 -10.16
C VAL A 85 6.77 -7.51 -8.66
N ASN A 86 7.56 -6.50 -8.28
CA ASN A 86 7.75 -6.09 -6.90
C ASN A 86 6.45 -5.53 -6.31
N GLU A 87 5.79 -4.60 -7.01
CA GLU A 87 4.60 -3.91 -6.51
C GLU A 87 3.44 -4.88 -6.27
N ASN A 88 3.22 -5.84 -7.18
CA ASN A 88 2.25 -6.91 -7.00
C ASN A 88 2.61 -7.82 -5.81
N HIS A 89 3.90 -8.14 -5.62
CA HIS A 89 4.35 -8.92 -4.47
C HIS A 89 4.10 -8.18 -3.14
N HIS A 90 4.44 -6.90 -3.07
CA HIS A 90 4.29 -6.08 -1.86
C HIS A 90 2.85 -6.10 -1.35
N VAL A 91 1.89 -5.86 -2.26
CA VAL A 91 0.46 -5.89 -1.95
C VAL A 91 0.01 -7.29 -1.54
N ALA A 92 0.31 -8.33 -2.34
CA ALA A 92 -0.12 -9.69 -2.06
C ALA A 92 0.41 -10.20 -0.71
N ALA A 93 1.69 -9.97 -0.42
CA ALA A 93 2.32 -10.39 0.83
C ALA A 93 1.76 -9.63 2.05
N ALA A 94 1.47 -8.33 1.92
CA ALA A 94 0.87 -7.55 2.99
C ALA A 94 -0.56 -8.04 3.33
N PHE A 95 -1.39 -8.32 2.32
CA PHE A 95 -2.72 -8.89 2.54
C PHE A 95 -2.67 -10.32 3.10
N ALA A 96 -1.66 -11.12 2.74
CA ALA A 96 -1.45 -12.43 3.36
C ALA A 96 -1.12 -12.33 4.86
N VAL A 97 -0.50 -11.23 5.32
CA VAL A 97 -0.30 -10.98 6.76
C VAL A 97 -1.63 -10.75 7.47
N LEU A 98 -2.57 -10.00 6.87
CA LEU A 98 -3.89 -9.76 7.47
C LEU A 98 -4.67 -11.06 7.70
N GLN A 99 -4.48 -12.07 6.86
CA GLN A 99 -5.14 -13.38 7.02
C GLN A 99 -4.58 -14.22 8.17
N ARG A 100 -3.48 -13.80 8.82
CA ARG A 100 -2.91 -14.51 9.97
C ARG A 100 -3.79 -14.28 11.21
N PRO A 101 -3.94 -15.29 12.10
CA PRO A 101 -4.72 -15.14 13.33
C PRO A 101 -4.27 -13.93 14.15
N GLY A 102 -5.20 -13.02 14.46
CA GLY A 102 -4.95 -11.81 15.24
C GLY A 102 -4.31 -10.64 14.48
N CYS A 103 -4.14 -10.73 13.16
CA CYS A 103 -3.56 -9.65 12.35
C CYS A 103 -4.59 -8.82 11.58
N ASP A 104 -5.83 -9.29 11.44
CA ASP A 104 -6.89 -8.57 10.71
C ASP A 104 -7.47 -7.42 11.54
N PHE A 105 -6.81 -6.26 11.48
CA PHE A 105 -7.34 -5.02 12.06
C PHE A 105 -8.39 -4.34 11.17
N LEU A 106 -8.65 -4.87 9.97
CA LEU A 106 -9.65 -4.35 9.03
C LEU A 106 -11.01 -5.02 9.18
N ALA A 107 -11.13 -6.12 9.94
CA ALA A 107 -12.34 -6.91 10.11
C ALA A 107 -13.61 -6.13 10.52
N GLY A 108 -13.46 -4.97 11.16
CA GLY A 108 -14.58 -4.10 11.58
C GLY A 108 -14.97 -3.02 10.57
N LEU A 109 -14.30 -2.94 9.42
CA LEU A 109 -14.68 -2.03 8.35
C LEU A 109 -15.98 -2.54 7.67
N PRO A 110 -16.84 -1.61 7.18
CA PRO A 110 -18.11 -1.93 6.55
C PRO A 110 -17.97 -2.76 5.26
#